data_AF-A0A7X7FV06-F1
#
_entry.id   AF-A0A7X7FV06-F1
#
_cell.length_a   1.000
_cell.length_b   1.000
_cell.length_c   1.000
_cell.angle_alpha   90.00
_cell.angle_beta   90.00
_cell.angle_gamma   90.00
#
_symmetry.space_group_name_H-M   'P 1'
#
loop_
_entity.id
_entity.type
_entity.pdbx_description
1 polymer ?
#
loop_
_entity_poly.entity_id
_entity_poly.type
_entity_poly.pdbx_seq_one_letter_code
_entity_poly.pdbx_strand_id
1 'polypeptide(L)'
;KWAYYDGYGDNFIGQLGYGFTLLLLSKYGHKKRINFFYAAKYIKAFPLLLSNMGDYRYNLIRDAENCYSIRSFDRFLYYFGLIEMDKDSPILARRIYIKKTKVFDKLIKC
;
A
#
# COMPACT_ATOMS: atom_id res chain seq x y z
N LYS A 1 13.60 8.08 8.99
CA LYS A 1 12.93 6.75 9.00
C LYS A 1 11.52 6.90 8.44
N TRP A 2 11.01 5.95 7.64
CA TRP A 2 9.66 6.04 7.03
C TRP A 2 8.54 6.10 8.08
N ALA A 3 8.75 5.48 9.25
CA ALA A 3 7.88 5.47 10.41
C ALA A 3 7.56 6.85 11.02
N TYR A 4 8.43 7.86 10.83
CA TYR A 4 8.34 9.12 11.58
C TYR A 4 7.08 9.95 11.27
N TYR A 5 6.44 9.71 10.13
CA TYR A 5 5.28 10.50 9.72
C TYR A 5 3.98 9.71 9.53
N ASP A 6 3.98 8.37 9.53
CA ASP A 6 2.75 7.56 9.25
C ASP A 6 2.02 7.03 10.48
N GLY A 7 2.53 7.28 11.68
CA GLY A 7 1.94 6.76 12.92
C GLY A 7 2.13 5.26 13.12
N TYR A 8 2.96 4.61 12.30
CA TYR A 8 3.32 3.21 12.46
C TYR A 8 4.77 3.06 12.91
N GLY A 9 5.04 2.01 13.70
CA GLY A 9 6.38 1.70 14.16
C GLY A 9 7.38 1.42 13.04
N ASP A 10 8.66 1.37 13.41
CA ASP A 10 9.75 1.01 12.50
C ASP A 10 9.64 -0.46 12.10
N ASN A 11 9.01 -0.69 10.97
CA ASN A 11 8.75 -2.00 10.39
C ASN A 11 8.96 -1.93 8.88
N PHE A 12 9.08 -3.08 8.22
CA PHE A 12 9.41 -3.16 6.80
C PHE A 12 8.20 -3.22 5.84
N ILE A 13 6.98 -3.17 6.36
CA ILE A 13 5.76 -3.21 5.53
C ILE A 13 5.74 -2.00 4.59
N GLY A 14 5.49 -2.26 3.31
CA GLY A 14 5.45 -1.27 2.23
C GLY A 14 6.83 -0.78 1.78
N GLN A 15 7.90 -1.04 2.54
CA GLN A 15 9.29 -0.79 2.17
C GLN A 15 9.89 -1.99 1.45
N LEU A 16 9.82 -3.17 2.07
CA LEU A 16 10.21 -4.42 1.44
C LEU A 16 9.12 -4.90 0.49
N GLY A 17 9.51 -5.58 -0.59
CA GLY A 17 8.54 -6.12 -1.55
C GLY A 17 7.75 -5.06 -2.32
N TYR A 18 8.21 -3.80 -2.41
CA TYR A 18 7.54 -2.78 -3.22
C TYR A 18 7.43 -3.20 -4.71
N GLY A 19 8.40 -3.98 -5.22
CA GLY A 19 8.33 -4.57 -6.55
C GLY A 19 7.11 -5.48 -6.73
N PHE A 20 6.67 -6.19 -5.68
CA PHE A 20 5.43 -6.96 -5.71
C PHE A 20 4.21 -6.05 -5.80
N THR A 21 4.21 -4.89 -5.13
CA THR A 21 3.15 -3.88 -5.30
C THR A 21 3.08 -3.38 -6.75
N LEU A 22 4.23 -3.13 -7.39
CA LEU A 22 4.28 -2.76 -8.81
C LEU A 22 3.72 -3.89 -9.69
N LEU A 23 4.08 -5.15 -9.43
CA LEU A 23 3.52 -6.29 -10.14
C LEU A 23 1.99 -6.38 -9.98
N LEU A 24 1.47 -6.21 -8.76
CA LEU A 24 0.04 -6.20 -8.50
C LEU A 24 -0.66 -5.07 -9.25
N LEU A 25 -0.05 -3.88 -9.34
CA LEU A 25 -0.60 -2.76 -10.10
C LEU A 25 -0.54 -3.02 -11.60
N SER A 26 0.54 -3.58 -12.14
CA SER A 26 0.60 -4.00 -13.54
C SER A 26 -0.58 -4.92 -13.88
N LYS A 27 -0.79 -5.94 -13.03
CA LYS A 27 -1.81 -6.99 -13.21
C LYS A 27 -3.24 -6.58 -12.92
N TYR A 28 -3.50 -5.64 -12.00
CA TYR A 28 -4.85 -5.35 -11.52
C TYR A 28 -5.25 -3.87 -11.59
N GLY A 29 -4.28 -2.97 -11.75
CA GLY A 29 -4.45 -1.52 -11.62
C GLY A 29 -5.19 -0.85 -12.78
N HIS A 30 -5.43 -1.54 -13.88
CA HIS A 30 -6.24 -1.02 -15.00
C HIS A 30 -7.71 -0.80 -14.62
N LYS A 31 -8.23 -1.56 -13.65
CA LYS A 31 -9.54 -1.34 -13.05
C LYS A 31 -9.37 -0.71 -11.66
N LYS A 32 -10.27 0.21 -11.32
CA LYS A 32 -10.33 0.84 -10.00
C LYS A 32 -10.59 -0.23 -8.93
N ARG A 33 -9.74 -0.30 -7.90
CA ARG A 33 -9.83 -1.30 -6.82
C ARG A 33 -9.47 -0.70 -5.47
N ILE A 34 -10.11 -1.19 -4.41
CA ILE A 34 -9.85 -0.74 -3.05
C ILE A 34 -8.43 -1.12 -2.59
N ASN A 35 -7.74 -0.25 -1.84
CA ASN A 35 -6.43 -0.52 -1.24
C ASN A 35 -6.31 -1.88 -0.54
N PHE A 36 -7.35 -2.27 0.22
CA PHE A 36 -7.35 -3.54 0.94
C PHE A 36 -7.26 -4.77 0.02
N PHE A 37 -7.70 -4.67 -1.24
CA PHE A 37 -7.51 -5.74 -2.22
C PHE A 37 -6.03 -6.03 -2.50
N TYR A 38 -5.21 -4.98 -2.53
CA TYR A 38 -3.77 -5.08 -2.75
C TYR A 38 -3.05 -5.43 -1.44
N ALA A 39 -3.44 -4.80 -0.34
CA ALA A 39 -2.88 -5.05 0.98
C ALA A 39 -3.00 -6.53 1.38
N ALA A 40 -4.19 -7.12 1.22
CA ALA A 40 -4.40 -8.54 1.51
C ALA A 40 -3.49 -9.46 0.69
N LYS A 41 -3.20 -9.13 -0.59
CA LYS A 41 -2.28 -9.91 -1.43
C LYS A 41 -0.83 -9.75 -0.99
N TYR A 42 -0.44 -8.52 -0.65
CA TYR A 42 0.90 -8.23 -0.17
C TYR A 42 1.17 -8.95 1.16
N ILE A 43 0.25 -8.88 2.13
CA ILE A 43 0.39 -9.58 3.41
C ILE A 43 0.38 -11.09 3.23
N LYS A 44 -0.43 -11.63 2.32
CA LYS A 44 -0.40 -13.06 1.97
C LYS A 44 0.94 -13.49 1.37
N ALA A 45 1.60 -12.63 0.58
CA ALA A 45 2.90 -12.92 -0.02
C ALA A 45 4.06 -12.78 0.98
N PHE A 46 3.93 -11.89 1.96
CA PHE A 46 4.98 -11.58 2.93
C PHE A 46 4.48 -11.68 4.39
N PRO A 47 3.95 -12.84 4.83
CA PRO A 47 3.36 -12.98 6.16
C PRO A 47 4.38 -12.73 7.29
N LEU A 48 5.66 -13.01 7.05
CA LEU A 48 6.75 -12.78 7.99
C LEU A 48 6.96 -11.29 8.33
N LEU A 49 6.46 -10.35 7.52
CA LEU A 49 6.57 -8.92 7.86
C LEU A 49 5.67 -8.51 9.02
N LEU A 50 4.69 -9.35 9.37
CA LEU A 50 3.78 -9.10 10.49
C LEU A 50 4.47 -9.22 11.86
N SER A 51 5.50 -10.07 11.98
CA SER A 51 6.20 -10.25 13.27
C SER A 51 6.96 -9.00 13.72
N ASN A 52 7.26 -8.09 12.79
CA ASN A 52 8.00 -6.85 13.07
C ASN A 52 7.09 -5.67 13.47
N MET A 53 5.78 -5.88 13.65
CA MET A 53 4.81 -4.81 13.94
C MET A 53 4.64 -4.48 15.42
N GLY A 54 5.24 -5.29 16.32
CA GLY A 54 5.17 -5.19 17.78
C GLY A 54 3.89 -5.78 18.37
N ASP A 55 3.96 -6.23 19.63
CA ASP A 55 2.91 -7.02 20.30
C ASP A 55 1.66 -6.21 20.70
N TYR A 56 1.72 -4.87 20.70
CA TYR A 56 0.67 -4.00 21.24
C TYR A 56 -0.44 -3.59 20.26
N ARG A 57 -0.71 -4.40 19.22
CA ARG A 57 -1.70 -4.05 18.19
C ARG A 57 -3.03 -4.75 18.39
N TYR A 58 -4.09 -3.96 18.61
CA TYR A 58 -5.46 -4.46 18.78
C TYR A 58 -5.96 -5.26 17.55
N ASN A 59 -5.54 -4.88 16.34
CA ASN A 59 -5.84 -5.63 15.12
C ASN A 59 -4.63 -5.65 14.18
N LEU A 60 -3.72 -6.59 14.43
CA LEU A 60 -2.44 -6.73 13.71
C LEU A 60 -2.58 -6.70 12.18
N ILE A 61 -3.53 -7.47 11.62
CA ILE A 61 -3.73 -7.54 10.17
C ILE A 61 -4.26 -6.22 9.64
N ARG A 62 -5.26 -5.63 10.29
CA ARG A 62 -5.83 -4.36 9.83
C ARG A 62 -4.81 -3.24 9.87
N ASP A 63 -3.98 -3.23 10.90
CA ASP A 63 -2.92 -2.24 11.04
C ASP A 63 -1.82 -2.46 10.00
N ALA A 64 -1.50 -3.72 9.66
CA ALA A 64 -0.56 -4.05 8.60
C ALA A 64 -1.06 -3.55 7.24
N GLU A 65 -2.34 -3.78 6.95
CA GLU A 65 -2.96 -3.34 5.71
C GLU A 65 -2.98 -1.82 5.57
N ASN A 66 -3.30 -1.10 6.65
CA ASN A 66 -3.30 0.36 6.64
C ASN A 66 -1.87 0.91 6.50
N CYS A 67 -0.90 0.33 7.22
CA CYS A 67 0.52 0.68 7.12
C CYS A 67 1.04 0.50 5.68
N TYR A 68 0.74 -0.66 5.08
CA TYR A 68 1.02 -0.92 3.67
C TYR A 68 0.37 0.12 2.76
N SER A 69 -0.93 0.38 2.95
CA SER A 69 -1.69 1.29 2.10
C SER A 69 -1.10 2.70 2.10
N ILE A 70 -0.76 3.24 3.28
CA ILE A 70 -0.21 4.59 3.40
C ILE A 70 1.17 4.68 2.78
N ARG A 71 2.06 3.73 3.09
CA ARG A 71 3.45 3.75 2.62
C ARG A 71 3.55 3.53 1.12
N SER A 72 2.77 2.59 0.57
CA SER A 72 2.86 2.24 -0.84
C SER A 72 2.04 3.18 -1.73
N PHE A 73 0.80 3.51 -1.36
CA PHE A 73 -0.07 4.27 -2.25
C PHE A 73 0.06 5.77 -2.04
N ASP A 74 -0.17 6.28 -0.84
CA ASP A 74 -0.22 7.72 -0.58
C ASP A 74 1.19 8.36 -0.66
N ARG A 75 2.19 7.74 -0.02
CA ARG A 75 3.54 8.32 0.13
C ARG A 75 4.53 7.97 -0.97
N PHE A 76 4.19 7.02 -1.82
CA PHE A 76 5.08 6.57 -2.88
C PHE A 76 4.38 6.69 -4.23
N LEU A 77 3.49 5.78 -4.57
CA LEU A 77 2.97 5.69 -5.92
C LEU A 77 2.14 6.91 -6.35
N TYR A 78 1.32 7.46 -5.45
CA TYR A 78 0.54 8.67 -5.71
C TYR A 78 1.45 9.89 -5.79
N TYR A 79 2.39 10.03 -4.85
CA TYR A 79 3.39 11.10 -4.85
C TYR A 79 4.17 11.18 -6.18
N PHE A 80 4.52 10.04 -6.78
CA PHE A 80 5.20 9.98 -8.08
C PHE A 80 4.26 9.98 -9.30
N GLY A 81 2.95 10.18 -9.12
CA GLY A 81 1.97 10.22 -10.23
C GLY A 81 1.75 8.88 -10.94
N LEU A 82 2.10 7.76 -10.30
CA LEU A 82 1.97 6.41 -10.86
C LEU A 82 0.56 5.83 -10.68
N ILE A 83 -0.23 6.39 -9.77
CA ILE A 83 -1.62 6.00 -9.54
C ILE A 83 -2.53 7.22 -9.37
N GLU A 84 -3.81 7.02 -9.64
CA GLU A 84 -4.91 7.88 -9.20
C GLU A 84 -5.53 7.29 -7.92
N MET A 85 -5.97 8.17 -7.02
CA MET A 85 -6.58 7.79 -5.75
C MET A 85 -7.87 8.56 -5.52
N ASP A 86 -8.96 7.82 -5.30
CA ASP A 86 -10.23 8.38 -4.85
C ASP A 86 -10.47 7.97 -3.39
N LYS A 87 -10.56 8.96 -2.51
CA LYS A 87 -10.74 8.79 -1.06
C LYS A 87 -12.23 8.94 -0.73
N ASP A 88 -12.82 7.97 -0.02
CA ASP A 88 -14.23 8.04 0.40
C ASP A 88 -14.50 9.15 1.44
N SER A 89 -13.45 9.68 2.07
CA SER A 89 -13.53 10.81 3.02
C SER A 89 -12.19 11.57 3.08
N PRO A 90 -12.18 12.91 3.10
CA PRO A 90 -10.94 13.68 3.16
C PRO A 90 -10.19 13.56 4.50
N ILE A 91 -10.87 13.20 5.61
CA ILE A 91 -10.31 13.26 6.96
C ILE A 91 -9.93 11.86 7.49
N LEU A 92 -10.70 10.82 7.12
CA LEU A 92 -10.53 9.46 7.67
C LEU A 92 -10.69 8.37 6.59
N ALA A 93 -10.26 8.62 5.35
CA ALA A 93 -10.35 7.59 4.30
C ALA A 93 -9.42 6.41 4.59
N ARG A 94 -9.98 5.41 5.28
CA ARG A 94 -9.41 4.06 5.34
C ARG A 94 -9.62 3.32 4.03
N ARG A 95 -10.72 3.62 3.32
CA ARG A 95 -11.01 3.08 1.99
C ARG A 95 -10.57 4.08 0.95
N ILE A 96 -9.58 3.67 0.16
CA ILE A 96 -9.12 4.42 -1.01
C ILE A 96 -9.23 3.49 -2.21
N TYR A 97 -9.71 4.04 -3.32
CA TYR A 97 -9.75 3.33 -4.58
C TYR A 97 -8.59 3.76 -5.45
N ILE A 98 -7.91 2.77 -6.02
CA ILE A 98 -6.64 2.93 -6.72
C ILE A 98 -6.80 2.46 -8.15
N LYS A 99 -6.23 3.25 -9.07
CA LYS A 99 -6.09 2.91 -10.49
C LYS A 99 -4.69 3.35 -10.95
N LYS A 100 -4.02 2.54 -11.78
CA LYS A 100 -2.72 2.91 -12.35
C LYS A 100 -2.89 3.98 -13.43
N THR A 101 -1.93 4.89 -13.54
CA THR A 101 -1.92 5.90 -14.59
C THR A 101 -1.27 5.38 -15.87
N LYS A 102 -1.40 6.13 -16.96
CA LYS A 102 -0.62 5.88 -18.18
C LYS A 102 0.90 6.07 -17.95
N VAL A 103 1.30 6.85 -16.95
CA VAL A 103 2.71 7.04 -16.59
C VAL A 103 3.29 5.75 -16.02
N PHE A 104 2.53 5.05 -15.18
CA PHE A 104 2.91 3.72 -14.69
C PHE A 104 3.29 2.79 -15.84
N ASP A 105 2.42 2.64 -16.84
CA ASP A 105 2.63 1.71 -17.96
C ASP A 105 3.81 2.09 -18.87
N LYS A 106 4.19 3.38 -18.90
CA LYS A 106 5.38 3.84 -19.63
C LYS A 106 6.68 3.50 -18.91
N LEU A 107 6.69 3.58 -17.58
CA LEU A 107 7.88 3.41 -16.75
C LEU A 107 8.11 1.97 -16.33
N ILE A 108 7.04 1.22 -16.09
CA ILE A 108 7.07 -0.10 -15.50
C ILE A 108 6.59 -1.12 -16.54
N LYS A 109 7.54 -1.90 -17.06
CA LYS A 109 7.29 -3.01 -17.99
C LYS A 109 7.51 -4.32 -17.22
N CYS A 110 6.41 -4.89 -16.74
CA CYS A 110 6.41 -6.16 -15.98
C CYS A 110 5.38 -7.12 -16.58
#